data_AF-D3VHD3-F1
#
_entry.id   AF-D3VHD3-F1
#
_cell.length_a   1.000
_cell.length_b   1.000
_cell.length_c   1.000
_cell.angle_alpha   90.00
_cell.angle_beta   90.00
_cell.angle_gamma   90.00
#
_symmetry.space_group_name_H-M   'P 1'
#
loop_
_entity.id
_entity.type
_entity.pdbx_description
1 polymer ?
#
loop_
_entity_poly.entity_id
_entity_poly.type
_entity_poly.pdbx_seq_one_letter_code
_entity_poly.pdbx_strand_id
1 'polypeptide(L)'
;MSADFFSLREKAQNVLDDKLINEDPFFIRPAQTVYCLSEKNQPDANYIGIIAEYNQLNGKKWRLLFPVPTAEKPAFYEFWRSSPDELPVCVKVTHNGLSFTKECHLSCPAGAEEKP
;
A
#
# COMPACT_ATOMS: atom_id res chain seq x y z
N MET A 1 3.63 9.46 -12.93
CA MET A 1 4.62 8.42 -12.56
C MET A 1 6.08 8.87 -12.73
N SER A 2 6.41 10.16 -12.64
CA SER A 2 7.75 10.68 -12.94
C SER A 2 8.58 11.11 -11.71
N ALA A 3 8.08 10.87 -10.49
CA ALA A 3 8.80 11.25 -9.27
C ALA A 3 9.94 10.27 -8.95
N ASP A 4 11.12 10.83 -8.69
CA ASP A 4 12.33 10.12 -8.30
C ASP A 4 12.31 9.68 -6.82
N PHE A 5 13.10 8.67 -6.49
CA PHE A 5 13.17 8.06 -5.15
C PHE A 5 13.47 9.09 -4.04
N PHE A 6 14.51 9.91 -4.22
CA PHE A 6 14.94 10.87 -3.20
C PHE A 6 13.88 11.96 -2.95
N SER A 7 13.21 12.40 -4.01
CA SER A 7 12.15 13.41 -3.92
C SER A 7 10.95 12.87 -3.16
N LEU A 8 10.55 11.62 -3.40
CA LEU A 8 9.46 10.97 -2.65
C LEU A 8 9.83 10.74 -1.19
N ARG A 9 11.08 10.33 -0.89
CA ARG A 9 11.52 10.12 0.49
C ARG A 9 11.56 11.39 1.33
N GLU A 10 12.12 12.48 0.78
CA GLU A 10 12.38 13.69 1.58
C GLU A 10 11.22 14.68 1.53
N LYS A 11 10.43 14.66 0.46
CA LYS A 11 9.47 15.70 0.13
C LYS A 11 8.21 15.13 -0.56
N ALA A 12 7.72 13.97 -0.09
CA ALA A 12 6.50 13.33 -0.62
C ALA A 12 5.37 14.35 -0.83
N GLN A 13 5.05 15.12 0.22
CA GLN A 13 4.02 16.15 0.17
C GLN A 13 4.27 17.23 -0.90
N ASN A 14 5.52 17.67 -1.12
CA ASN A 14 5.79 18.71 -2.12
C ASN A 14 5.78 18.15 -3.55
N VAL A 15 6.10 16.87 -3.73
CA VAL A 15 6.20 16.22 -5.05
C VAL A 15 4.83 15.76 -5.53
N LEU A 16 4.00 15.30 -4.59
CA LEU A 16 2.66 14.79 -4.86
C LEU A 16 1.59 15.86 -4.67
N ASP A 17 1.88 16.89 -3.87
CA ASP A 17 1.01 18.04 -3.60
C ASP A 17 -0.38 17.54 -3.13
N ASP A 18 -1.46 18.13 -3.63
CA ASP A 18 -2.86 17.71 -3.39
C ASP A 18 -3.18 16.25 -3.76
N LYS A 19 -2.25 15.50 -4.38
CA LYS A 19 -2.45 14.08 -4.72
C LYS A 19 -2.04 13.12 -3.59
N LEU A 20 -1.34 13.62 -2.57
CA LEU A 20 -1.04 12.83 -1.37
C LEU A 20 -2.16 13.02 -0.36
N ILE A 21 -2.94 11.95 -0.16
CA ILE A 21 -4.08 11.97 0.77
C ILE A 21 -3.64 11.57 2.18
N ASN A 22 -2.79 10.55 2.26
CA ASN A 22 -2.20 10.09 3.51
C ASN A 22 -0.81 9.51 3.25
N GLU A 23 0.03 9.54 4.28
CA GLU A 23 1.36 8.94 4.31
C GLU A 23 1.57 8.24 5.66
N ASP A 24 1.84 6.94 5.64
CA ASP A 24 2.12 6.14 6.84
C ASP A 24 3.49 5.44 6.73
N PRO A 25 4.54 6.01 7.34
CA PRO A 25 5.88 5.42 7.33
C PRO A 25 6.03 4.35 8.42
N PHE A 26 6.47 3.15 8.03
CA PHE A 26 6.74 2.05 8.96
C PHE A 26 8.07 1.35 8.65
N PHE A 27 8.58 0.60 9.64
CA PHE A 27 9.84 -0.13 9.54
C PHE A 27 9.63 -1.64 9.67
N ILE A 28 10.20 -2.40 8.74
CA ILE A 28 10.21 -3.87 8.78
C ILE A 28 11.57 -4.33 9.33
N ARG A 29 11.54 -5.21 10.35
CA ARG A 29 12.77 -5.82 10.88
C ARG A 29 13.17 -7.05 10.05
N PRO A 30 14.46 -7.33 9.82
CA PRO A 30 14.89 -8.50 9.04
C PRO A 30 14.42 -9.85 9.58
N ALA A 31 14.26 -9.97 10.91
CA ALA A 31 13.76 -11.17 11.56
C ALA A 31 12.22 -11.31 11.48
N GLN A 32 11.52 -10.28 11.02
CA GLN A 32 10.07 -10.27 10.89
C GLN A 32 9.69 -10.83 9.52
N THR A 33 9.08 -12.02 9.53
CA THR A 33 8.64 -12.71 8.31
C THR A 33 7.31 -12.18 7.77
N VAL A 34 6.47 -11.61 8.64
CA VAL A 34 5.16 -11.06 8.30
C VAL A 34 4.93 -9.75 9.05
N TYR A 35 4.52 -8.72 8.32
CA TYR A 35 4.06 -7.44 8.85
C TYR A 35 2.65 -7.18 8.30
N CYS A 36 1.74 -6.80 9.19
CA CYS A 36 0.32 -6.62 8.87
C CYS A 36 -0.03 -5.18 9.16
N LEU A 37 -0.52 -4.47 8.15
CA LEU A 37 -1.01 -3.11 8.26
C LEU A 37 -2.47 -3.11 7.84
N SER A 38 -3.34 -2.60 8.71
CA SER A 38 -4.72 -2.32 8.38
C SER A 38 -4.91 -0.83 8.41
N GLU A 39 -5.28 -0.26 7.27
CA GLU A 39 -5.46 1.17 7.11
C GLU A 39 -6.90 1.45 6.69
N LYS A 40 -7.48 2.54 7.19
CA LYS A 40 -8.84 2.92 6.80
C LYS A 40 -8.84 3.34 5.35
N ASN A 41 -9.81 2.83 4.58
CA ASN A 41 -10.02 3.27 3.21
C ASN A 41 -10.32 4.78 3.19
N GLN A 42 -9.56 5.52 2.40
CA GLN A 42 -9.78 6.94 2.18
C GLN A 42 -10.66 7.09 0.93
N PRO A 43 -11.85 7.71 1.03
CA PRO A 43 -12.83 7.74 -0.07
C PRO A 43 -12.31 8.45 -1.33
N ASP A 44 -11.37 9.39 -1.18
CA ASP A 44 -10.76 10.13 -2.28
C ASP A 44 -9.54 9.41 -2.88
N ALA A 45 -9.10 8.29 -2.28
CA ALA A 45 -7.92 7.55 -2.72
C ALA A 45 -8.22 6.62 -3.89
N ASN A 46 -7.57 6.91 -5.01
CA ASN A 46 -7.65 6.08 -6.22
C ASN A 46 -6.48 5.09 -6.31
N TYR A 47 -5.39 5.36 -5.61
CA TYR A 47 -4.19 4.53 -5.64
C TYR A 47 -3.52 4.46 -4.27
N ILE A 48 -3.04 3.27 -3.92
CA ILE A 48 -2.12 3.04 -2.79
C ILE A 48 -0.72 2.85 -3.36
N GLY A 49 0.22 3.69 -2.95
CA GLY A 49 1.63 3.60 -3.32
C GLY A 49 2.44 2.98 -2.19
N ILE A 50 3.22 1.94 -2.48
CA ILE A 50 4.15 1.36 -1.51
C ILE A 50 5.57 1.64 -1.98
N ILE A 51 6.37 2.25 -1.12
CA ILE A 51 7.77 2.60 -1.37
C ILE A 51 8.62 1.86 -0.34
N ALA A 52 9.68 1.21 -0.80
CA ALA A 52 10.67 0.59 0.07
C ALA A 52 12.04 1.24 -0.12
N GLU A 53 12.59 1.73 0.99
CA GLU A 53 13.87 2.44 1.02
C GLU A 53 15.05 1.46 1.08
N TYR A 54 15.34 0.77 -0.02
CA TYR A 54 16.53 -0.07 -0.10
C TYR A 54 17.81 0.78 -0.12
N ASN A 55 18.84 0.31 0.58
CA ASN A 55 20.19 0.92 0.54
C ASN A 55 20.77 1.01 -0.89
N GLN A 56 20.43 0.06 -1.76
CA GLN A 56 20.85 0.04 -3.16
C GLN A 56 19.65 -0.19 -4.07
N LEU A 57 19.35 0.78 -4.93
CA LEU A 57 18.21 0.72 -5.85
C LEU A 57 18.52 0.06 -7.19
N ASN A 58 19.81 -0.14 -7.51
CA ASN A 58 20.22 -0.59 -8.85
C ASN A 58 19.64 -1.98 -9.16
N GLY A 59 18.78 -2.04 -10.19
CA GLY A 59 18.10 -3.25 -10.62
C GLY A 59 16.94 -3.74 -9.73
N LYS A 60 16.61 -3.04 -8.64
CA LYS A 60 15.55 -3.46 -7.70
C LYS A 60 14.27 -2.66 -7.92
N LYS A 61 13.12 -3.34 -7.81
CA LYS A 61 11.82 -2.65 -7.76
C LYS A 61 11.61 -2.07 -6.36
N TRP A 62 11.69 -0.75 -6.23
CA TRP A 62 11.55 -0.05 -4.95
C TRP A 62 10.16 0.57 -4.74
N ARG A 63 9.31 0.59 -5.78
CA ARG A 63 7.96 1.14 -5.74
C ARG A 63 6.95 0.18 -6.35
N LEU A 64 5.80 0.05 -5.69
CA LEU A 64 4.59 -0.57 -6.22
C LEU A 64 3.43 0.42 -6.16
N LEU A 65 2.47 0.27 -7.07
CA LEU A 65 1.25 1.08 -7.12
C LEU A 65 0.06 0.13 -7.27
N PHE A 66 -0.94 0.31 -6.43
CA PHE A 66 -2.15 -0.48 -6.39
C PHE A 66 -3.32 0.43 -6.72
N PRO A 67 -4.15 0.13 -7.74
CA PRO A 67 -5.41 0.81 -7.90
C PRO A 67 -6.33 0.39 -6.76
N VAL A 68 -6.89 1.37 -6.04
CA VAL A 68 -7.98 1.12 -5.11
C VAL A 68 -9.24 0.97 -5.95
N PRO A 69 -10.02 -0.12 -5.83
CA PRO A 69 -11.30 -0.20 -6.47
C PRO A 69 -12.18 0.88 -5.86
N THR A 70 -12.45 1.94 -6.62
CA THR A 70 -13.50 2.89 -6.27
C THR A 70 -14.80 2.11 -6.25
N ALA A 71 -15.58 2.27 -5.19
CA ALA A 71 -16.92 1.70 -5.12
C ALA A 71 -17.72 2.30 -6.28
N GLU A 72 -17.80 1.58 -7.40
CA GLU A 72 -18.71 1.93 -8.48
C GLU A 72 -20.08 2.03 -7.85
N LYS A 73 -20.74 3.18 -8.00
CA LYS A 73 -22.12 3.35 -7.52
C LYS A 73 -22.91 2.17 -8.12
N PRO A 74 -23.42 1.24 -7.31
CA PRO A 74 -24.17 0.13 -7.86
C PRO A 74 -25.30 0.73 -8.68
N ALA A 75 -25.50 0.22 -9.89
CA ALA A 75 -26.67 0.60 -10.66
C ALA A 75 -27.91 0.40 -9.77
N PHE A 76 -28.95 1.18 -9.96
CA PHE A 76 -30.12 1.21 -9.05
C PHE A 76 -30.77 -0.18 -8.81
N TYR A 77 -30.50 -1.16 -9.65
CA TYR A 77 -30.96 -2.54 -9.52
C TYR A 77 -29.97 -3.48 -8.79
N GLU A 78 -28.73 -3.07 -8.52
CA GLU A 78 -27.68 -3.92 -7.91
C GLU A 78 -27.53 -3.72 -6.40
N PHE A 79 -28.64 -3.48 -5.71
CA PHE A 79 -28.67 -3.25 -4.26
C PHE A 79 -28.20 -4.47 -3.43
N TRP A 80 -28.11 -5.66 -4.03
CA TRP A 80 -27.61 -6.88 -3.41
C TRP A 80 -26.08 -7.06 -3.51
N ARG A 81 -25.36 -6.17 -4.22
CA ARG A 81 -23.91 -6.28 -4.42
C ARG A 81 -23.19 -5.70 -3.19
N SER A 82 -22.88 -6.56 -2.23
CA SER A 82 -21.96 -6.23 -1.15
C SER A 82 -20.54 -6.15 -1.73
N SER A 83 -20.03 -4.93 -1.94
CA SER A 83 -18.60 -4.73 -2.22
C SER A 83 -17.81 -5.23 -1.00
N PRO A 84 -16.70 -5.95 -1.17
CA PRO A 84 -15.83 -6.23 -0.04
C PRO A 84 -15.33 -4.90 0.52
N ASP A 85 -15.61 -4.65 1.80
CA ASP A 85 -15.19 -3.42 2.50
C ASP A 85 -13.66 -3.35 2.67
N GLU A 86 -12.97 -4.47 2.49
CA GLU A 86 -11.52 -4.61 2.68
C GLU A 86 -10.82 -5.01 1.37
N LEU A 87 -9.71 -4.32 1.06
CA LEU A 87 -8.81 -4.66 -0.05
C LEU A 87 -7.56 -5.34 0.50
N PRO A 88 -7.47 -6.69 0.50
CA PRO A 88 -6.26 -7.38 0.92
C PRO A 88 -5.15 -7.17 -0.11
N VAL A 89 -4.06 -6.56 0.33
CA VAL A 89 -2.86 -6.33 -0.50
C VAL A 89 -1.68 -7.06 0.10
N CYS A 90 -1.04 -7.93 -0.68
CA CYS A 90 0.14 -8.66 -0.24
C CYS A 90 1.37 -8.35 -1.07
N VAL A 91 2.40 -7.91 -0.36
CA VAL A 91 3.68 -7.48 -0.92
C VAL A 91 4.79 -8.31 -0.32
N LYS A 92 5.58 -8.93 -1.20
CA LYS A 92 6.79 -9.60 -0.80
C LYS A 92 7.95 -8.61 -0.89
N VAL A 93 8.55 -8.32 0.26
CA VAL A 93 9.75 -7.51 0.40
C VAL A 93 10.95 -8.45 0.43
N THR A 94 11.86 -8.31 -0.53
CA THR A 94 13.06 -9.17 -0.63
C THR A 94 14.29 -8.34 -0.88
N HIS A 95 15.48 -8.93 -0.71
CA HIS A 95 16.73 -8.28 -1.11
C HIS A 95 16.76 -7.89 -2.60
N ASN A 96 15.90 -8.46 -3.47
CA ASN A 96 15.82 -8.15 -4.90
C ASN A 96 14.79 -7.05 -5.23
N GLY A 97 14.05 -6.56 -4.25
CA GLY A 97 13.01 -5.57 -4.42
C GLY A 97 11.63 -6.08 -4.00
N LEU A 98 10.65 -5.20 -4.24
CA LEU A 98 9.24 -5.41 -4.01
C LEU A 98 8.60 -6.22 -5.15
N SER A 99 7.72 -7.13 -4.78
CA SER A 99 6.92 -7.90 -5.72
C SER A 99 5.52 -8.14 -5.17
N PHE A 100 4.54 -8.16 -6.08
CA PHE A 100 3.17 -8.56 -5.77
C PHE A 100 3.14 -10.07 -5.51
N THR A 101 2.42 -10.48 -4.48
CA THR A 101 2.09 -11.90 -4.25
C THR A 101 0.59 -12.06 -4.08
N LYS A 102 0.04 -13.13 -4.66
CA LYS A 102 -1.38 -13.48 -4.50
C LYS A 102 -1.62 -14.21 -3.19
N GLU A 103 -0.62 -14.95 -2.71
CA GLU A 103 -0.69 -15.63 -1.42
C GLU A 103 -0.26 -14.68 -0.30
N CYS A 104 -1.26 -14.08 0.34
CA CYS A 104 -1.13 -13.62 1.72
C CYS A 104 -1.04 -14.87 2.60
N HIS A 105 0.12 -15.22 3.14
CA HIS A 105 0.14 -16.22 4.20
C HIS A 105 -0.63 -15.62 5.39
N LEU A 106 -1.81 -16.22 5.67
CA LEU A 106 -2.92 -15.77 6.52
C LEU A 106 -2.59 -15.60 8.02
N SER A 107 -1.37 -15.25 8.39
CA SER A 107 -0.99 -15.04 9.79
C SER A 107 -1.21 -13.60 10.27
N CYS A 108 -1.85 -12.75 9.47
CA CYS A 108 -2.30 -11.45 9.94
C CYS A 108 -3.60 -11.62 10.72
N PRO A 109 -3.60 -11.50 12.06
CA PRO A 109 -4.86 -11.42 12.79
C PRO A 109 -5.60 -10.17 12.30
N ALA A 110 -6.81 -10.36 11.79
CA ALA A 110 -7.73 -9.25 11.52
C ALA A 110 -7.93 -8.49 12.84
N GLY A 111 -7.29 -7.31 12.96
CA GLY A 111 -7.46 -6.43 14.13
C GLY A 111 -6.28 -6.25 15.08
N ALA A 112 -5.02 -6.52 14.69
CA ALA A 112 -3.87 -6.02 15.47
C ALA A 112 -3.58 -4.55 15.13
N GLU A 113 -4.49 -3.66 15.56
CA GLU A 113 -4.17 -2.26 15.81
C GLU A 113 -3.17 -2.22 16.97
N GLU A 114 -1.89 -1.96 16.69
CA GLU A 114 -0.94 -1.54 17.72
C GLU A 114 -0.42 -0.16 17.32
N LYS A 115 -1.16 0.86 17.75
CA LYS A 115 -0.74 2.26 17.76
C LYS A 115 0.08 2.50 19.04
N PRO A 116 1.24 3.20 18.98
CA PRO A 116 2.02 3.56 20.17
C PRO A 116 1.31 4.56 21.08
#